data_AF-A0A939WJD7-F1
#
_entry.id   AF-A0A939WJD7-F1
#
_cell.length_a   1.000
_cell.length_b   1.000
_cell.length_c   1.000
_cell.angle_alpha   90.00
_cell.angle_beta   90.00
_cell.angle_gamma   90.00
#
_symmetry.space_group_name_H-M   'P 1'
#
loop_
_entity.id
_entity.type
_entity.pdbx_description
1 polymer ?
#
loop_
_entity_poly.entity_id
_entity_poly.type
_entity_poly.pdbx_seq_one_letter_code
_entity_poly.pdbx_strand_id
1 'polypeptide(L)'
;MDYLEGLLLGRLWSDTDFENRRHLSLFLLYGIFVDLLVIYNYLTGSFNGLITGNFLAKVIIFVVLFFFCPALCFSYYRMPIWGKIPVLAAQLLKFGALTLLITAWARPKLTVSFGDLKDFFISYLNKTLERFTEKYVDTAGTFATVLGVISGGVYVVVVVVLILLSAVLIPGIVFCVARFLQYWYDKVVSMLVLADYTEK
;
A
#
# COMPACT_ATOMS: atom_id res chain seq x y z
N MET A 1 -8.89 1.82 -23.12
CA MET A 1 -9.77 1.92 -21.95
C MET A 1 -9.82 0.61 -21.20
N ASP A 2 -9.89 -0.49 -21.93
CA ASP A 2 -10.06 -1.87 -21.49
C ASP A 2 -9.14 -2.30 -20.34
N TYR A 3 -7.84 -1.97 -20.39
CA TYR A 3 -6.92 -2.35 -19.31
C TYR A 3 -7.18 -1.60 -17.98
N LEU A 4 -7.58 -0.32 -18.05
CA LEU A 4 -7.93 0.46 -16.85
C LEU A 4 -9.29 0.04 -16.28
N GLU A 5 -10.22 -0.34 -17.16
CA GLU A 5 -11.50 -0.92 -16.76
C GLU A 5 -11.30 -2.27 -16.05
N GLY A 6 -10.44 -3.16 -16.57
CA GLY A 6 -10.08 -4.40 -15.89
C GLY A 6 -9.28 -4.21 -14.59
N LEU A 7 -8.44 -3.17 -14.52
CA LEU A 7 -7.76 -2.78 -13.29
C LEU A 7 -8.76 -2.33 -12.22
N LEU A 8 -9.72 -1.49 -12.60
CA LEU A 8 -10.70 -0.90 -11.70
C LEU A 8 -11.77 -1.92 -11.31
N LEU A 9 -12.50 -2.48 -12.26
CA LEU A 9 -13.67 -3.35 -12.04
C LEU A 9 -13.29 -4.77 -11.60
N GLY A 10 -12.08 -5.22 -11.95
CA GLY A 10 -11.65 -6.59 -11.69
C GLY A 10 -12.17 -7.60 -12.71
N ARG A 11 -11.59 -8.80 -12.65
CA ARG A 11 -11.77 -9.88 -13.65
C ARG A 11 -13.22 -10.34 -13.80
N LEU A 12 -14.01 -10.31 -12.73
CA LEU A 12 -15.39 -10.84 -12.75
C LEU A 12 -16.35 -9.93 -13.53
N TRP A 13 -16.08 -8.64 -13.55
CA TRP A 13 -16.96 -7.59 -14.11
C TRP A 13 -16.33 -6.87 -15.31
N SER A 14 -15.18 -7.35 -15.80
CA SER A 14 -14.48 -6.79 -16.95
C SER A 14 -14.03 -7.89 -17.92
N ASP A 15 -14.75 -7.99 -19.03
CA ASP A 15 -14.47 -8.73 -20.26
C ASP A 15 -13.33 -8.06 -21.05
N THR A 16 -12.14 -8.00 -20.45
CA THR A 16 -10.95 -7.38 -21.05
C THR A 16 -9.72 -8.26 -20.91
N ASP A 17 -8.75 -8.09 -21.81
CA ASP A 17 -7.42 -8.75 -21.85
C ASP A 17 -6.58 -8.61 -20.56
N PHE A 18 -7.11 -7.94 -19.54
CA PHE A 18 -6.53 -7.86 -18.21
C PHE A 18 -6.20 -9.26 -17.66
N GLU A 19 -7.05 -10.26 -17.90
CA GLU A 19 -6.86 -11.63 -17.40
C GLU A 19 -5.53 -12.30 -17.81
N ASN A 20 -4.99 -11.95 -18.99
CA ASN A 20 -3.87 -12.66 -19.60
C ASN A 20 -2.49 -12.09 -19.26
N ARG A 21 -2.40 -10.99 -18.49
CA ARG A 21 -1.14 -10.28 -18.24
C ARG A 21 -0.65 -10.43 -16.80
N ARG A 22 0.69 -10.48 -16.63
CA ARG A 22 1.31 -10.46 -15.30
C ARG A 22 1.12 -9.09 -14.66
N HIS A 23 0.41 -9.05 -13.53
CA HIS A 23 0.12 -7.81 -12.80
C HIS A 23 1.11 -7.50 -11.66
N LEU A 24 2.19 -8.26 -11.53
CA LEU A 24 3.16 -8.10 -10.44
C LEU A 24 3.74 -6.67 -10.40
N SER A 25 4.01 -6.09 -11.57
CA SER A 25 4.50 -4.72 -11.71
C SER A 25 3.50 -3.67 -11.21
N LEU A 26 2.19 -3.91 -11.30
CA LEU A 26 1.17 -2.98 -10.80
C LEU A 26 1.18 -2.90 -9.27
N PHE A 27 1.40 -4.02 -8.58
CA PHE A 27 1.49 -4.03 -7.11
C PHE A 27 2.73 -3.26 -6.63
N LEU A 28 3.86 -3.44 -7.31
CA LEU A 28 5.08 -2.69 -7.02
C LEU A 28 4.92 -1.20 -7.32
N LEU A 29 4.34 -0.85 -8.48
CA LEU A 29 4.05 0.54 -8.84
C LEU A 29 3.09 1.20 -7.86
N TYR A 30 2.07 0.48 -7.39
CA TYR A 30 1.17 0.97 -6.34
C TYR A 30 1.93 1.21 -5.04
N GLY A 31 2.79 0.28 -4.62
CA GLY A 31 3.64 0.43 -3.44
C GLY A 31 4.51 1.69 -3.49
N ILE A 32 5.22 1.87 -4.61
CA ILE A 32 6.05 3.07 -4.87
C ILE A 32 5.18 4.33 -4.86
N PHE A 33 4.00 4.30 -5.48
CA PHE A 33 3.09 5.44 -5.51
C PHE A 33 2.63 5.85 -4.11
N VAL A 34 2.26 4.89 -3.26
CA VAL A 34 1.89 5.17 -1.87
C VAL A 34 3.06 5.76 -1.10
N ASP A 35 4.26 5.21 -1.26
CA ASP A 35 5.46 5.69 -0.58
C ASP A 35 5.82 7.13 -1.00
N LEU A 36 5.77 7.43 -2.30
CA LEU A 36 5.92 8.79 -2.81
C LEU A 36 4.90 9.76 -2.23
N LEU A 37 3.65 9.33 -2.06
CA LEU A 37 2.60 10.15 -1.44
C LEU A 37 2.91 10.42 0.03
N VAL A 38 3.38 9.42 0.78
CA VAL A 38 3.81 9.57 2.18
C VAL A 38 4.99 10.54 2.28
N ILE A 39 6.01 10.38 1.44
CA ILE A 39 7.20 11.25 1.41
C ILE A 39 6.78 12.69 1.04
N TYR A 40 5.94 12.85 0.03
CA TYR A 40 5.45 14.16 -0.39
C TYR A 40 4.68 14.87 0.73
N ASN A 41 3.75 14.17 1.40
CA ASN A 41 3.03 14.69 2.56
C ASN A 41 3.99 15.04 3.71
N TYR A 42 5.01 14.22 3.94
CA TYR A 42 6.01 14.46 4.98
C TYR A 42 6.83 15.74 4.73
N LEU A 43 7.25 15.97 3.49
CA LEU A 43 8.09 17.12 3.13
C LEU A 43 7.30 18.43 3.08
N THR A 44 6.08 18.40 2.53
CA THR A 44 5.32 19.62 2.25
C THR A 44 4.28 19.95 3.32
N GLY A 45 3.91 18.97 4.16
CA GLY A 45 2.75 19.07 5.04
C GLY A 45 1.41 19.17 4.30
N SER A 46 1.42 19.15 2.96
CA SER A 46 0.25 19.22 2.11
C SER A 46 -0.59 17.96 2.29
N PHE A 47 -1.92 18.08 2.20
CA PHE A 47 -2.89 17.01 2.44
C PHE A 47 -2.95 16.46 3.87
N ASN A 48 -2.35 17.11 4.88
CA ASN A 48 -2.47 16.67 6.27
C ASN A 48 -3.93 16.50 6.69
N GLY A 49 -4.82 17.45 6.43
CA GLY A 49 -6.24 17.29 6.78
C GLY A 49 -6.90 16.04 6.18
N LEU A 50 -6.47 15.64 4.98
CA LEU A 50 -7.02 14.49 4.25
C LEU A 50 -6.36 13.17 4.70
N ILE A 51 -5.07 13.18 5.04
CA ILE A 51 -4.28 12.01 5.44
C ILE A 51 -4.35 11.74 6.95
N THR A 52 -4.28 12.75 7.81
CA THR A 52 -4.37 12.62 9.28
C THR A 52 -5.77 12.86 9.84
N GLY A 53 -6.73 13.28 9.00
CA GLY A 53 -8.15 13.35 9.39
C GLY A 53 -8.72 12.00 9.85
N ASN A 54 -9.97 12.01 10.34
CA ASN A 54 -10.61 10.88 11.02
C ASN A 54 -10.40 9.53 10.31
N PHE A 55 -9.59 8.66 10.91
CA PHE A 55 -9.27 7.33 10.38
C PHE A 55 -10.52 6.47 10.22
N LEU A 56 -11.45 6.54 11.19
CA LEU A 56 -12.69 5.77 11.14
C LEU A 56 -13.56 6.17 9.96
N ALA A 57 -13.62 7.46 9.63
CA ALA A 57 -14.38 7.93 8.47
C ALA A 57 -13.87 7.31 7.16
N LYS A 58 -12.55 7.19 7.01
CA LYS A 58 -11.92 6.55 5.83
C LYS A 58 -12.24 5.06 5.76
N VAL A 59 -12.21 4.37 6.91
CA VAL A 59 -12.60 2.95 7.00
C VAL A 59 -14.06 2.79 6.59
N ILE A 60 -14.96 3.60 7.15
CA ILE A 60 -16.39 3.55 6.83
C ILE A 60 -16.62 3.77 5.34
N ILE A 61 -16.02 4.82 4.75
CA ILE A 61 -16.13 5.10 3.31
C ILE A 61 -15.64 3.90 2.48
N PHE A 62 -14.48 3.35 2.81
CA PHE A 62 -13.93 2.19 2.11
C PHE A 62 -14.86 0.97 2.22
N VAL A 63 -15.36 0.67 3.42
CA VAL A 63 -16.25 -0.46 3.68
C VAL A 63 -17.58 -0.30 2.94
N VAL A 64 -18.21 0.89 2.99
CA VAL A 64 -19.45 1.17 2.26
C VAL A 64 -19.23 0.98 0.76
N LEU A 65 -18.16 1.56 0.19
CA LEU A 65 -17.84 1.39 -1.23
C LEU A 65 -17.51 -0.06 -1.58
N PHE A 66 -16.88 -0.81 -0.69
CA PHE A 66 -16.58 -2.23 -0.88
C PHE A 66 -17.87 -3.05 -0.99
N PHE A 67 -18.82 -2.87 -0.07
CA PHE A 67 -20.09 -3.59 -0.08
C PHE A 67 -21.00 -3.18 -1.25
N PHE A 68 -20.99 -1.90 -1.62
CA PHE A 68 -21.81 -1.37 -2.71
C PHE A 68 -21.24 -1.67 -4.10
N CYS A 69 -19.96 -2.09 -4.19
CA CYS A 69 -19.28 -2.33 -5.45
C CYS A 69 -19.99 -3.35 -6.37
N PRO A 70 -20.37 -4.57 -5.93
CA PRO A 70 -21.02 -5.52 -6.83
C PRO A 70 -22.36 -5.01 -7.36
N ALA A 71 -23.12 -4.25 -6.57
CA ALA A 71 -24.36 -3.63 -7.03
C ALA A 71 -24.12 -2.60 -8.15
N LEU A 72 -23.05 -1.82 -8.05
CA LEU A 72 -22.64 -0.87 -9.10
C LEU A 72 -22.11 -1.57 -10.35
N CYS A 73 -21.37 -2.67 -10.18
CA CYS A 73 -20.74 -3.38 -11.29
C CYS A 73 -21.71 -4.29 -12.06
N PHE A 74 -22.80 -4.76 -11.44
CA PHE A 74 -23.76 -5.67 -12.08
C PHE A 74 -24.37 -5.12 -13.38
N SER A 75 -24.66 -3.82 -13.42
CA SER A 75 -25.28 -3.17 -14.58
C SER A 75 -24.27 -2.48 -15.51
N TYR A 76 -22.97 -2.58 -15.24
CA TYR A 76 -21.93 -1.82 -15.92
C TYR A 76 -21.94 -2.00 -17.45
N TYR A 77 -22.12 -3.25 -17.92
CA TYR A 77 -22.16 -3.56 -19.35
C TYR A 77 -23.42 -3.09 -20.07
N ARG A 78 -24.53 -2.95 -19.35
CA ARG A 78 -25.83 -2.56 -19.92
C ARG A 78 -26.03 -1.03 -19.92
N MET A 79 -25.12 -0.28 -19.30
CA MET A 79 -25.22 1.17 -19.16
C MET A 79 -24.58 1.92 -20.34
N PRO A 80 -25.16 3.06 -20.77
CA PRO A 80 -24.51 3.95 -21.72
C PRO A 80 -23.23 4.56 -21.10
N ILE A 81 -22.36 5.13 -21.93
CA ILE A 81 -21.07 5.71 -21.50
C ILE A 81 -21.22 6.66 -20.30
N TRP A 82 -22.27 7.47 -20.28
CA TRP A 82 -22.58 8.38 -19.16
C TRP A 82 -22.85 7.67 -17.83
N GLY A 83 -23.44 6.47 -17.85
CA GLY A 83 -23.65 5.64 -16.67
C GLY A 83 -22.40 4.88 -16.22
N LYS A 84 -21.42 4.65 -17.12
CA LYS A 84 -20.15 4.00 -16.77
C LYS A 84 -19.22 4.92 -15.98
N ILE A 85 -19.22 6.22 -16.27
CA ILE A 85 -18.40 7.23 -15.58
C ILE A 85 -18.58 7.21 -14.05
N PRO A 86 -19.80 7.27 -13.48
CA PRO A 86 -19.96 7.26 -12.02
C PRO A 86 -19.55 5.93 -11.39
N VAL A 87 -19.72 4.79 -12.08
CA VAL A 87 -19.25 3.49 -11.58
C VAL A 87 -17.72 3.45 -11.51
N LEU A 88 -17.04 3.91 -12.56
CA LEU A 88 -15.57 4.02 -12.55
C LEU A 88 -15.09 5.03 -11.50
N ALA A 89 -15.80 6.14 -11.32
CA ALA A 89 -15.48 7.13 -10.30
C ALA A 89 -15.61 6.57 -8.88
N ALA A 90 -16.69 5.83 -8.57
CA ALA A 90 -16.86 5.16 -7.29
C ALA A 90 -15.73 4.16 -7.02
N GLN A 91 -15.31 3.43 -8.05
CA GLN A 91 -14.20 2.48 -7.95
C GLN A 91 -12.86 3.19 -7.71
N LEU A 92 -12.63 4.30 -8.38
CA LEU A 92 -11.45 5.15 -8.16
C LEU A 92 -11.45 5.74 -6.74
N LEU A 93 -12.61 6.19 -6.24
CA LEU A 93 -12.76 6.66 -4.86
C LEU A 93 -12.46 5.57 -3.84
N LYS A 94 -12.86 4.32 -4.11
CA LYS A 94 -12.52 3.17 -3.24
C LYS A 94 -11.01 2.93 -3.19
N PHE A 95 -10.32 2.98 -4.34
CA PHE A 95 -8.86 2.89 -4.39
C PHE A 95 -8.18 4.08 -3.70
N GLY A 96 -8.74 5.28 -3.86
CA GLY A 96 -8.30 6.48 -3.15
C GLY A 96 -8.43 6.31 -1.63
N ALA A 97 -9.58 5.83 -1.15
CA ALA A 97 -9.83 5.57 0.26
C ALA A 97 -8.86 4.53 0.84
N LEU A 98 -8.57 3.44 0.10
CA LEU A 98 -7.57 2.46 0.51
C LEU A 98 -6.18 3.08 0.64
N THR A 99 -5.79 3.89 -0.34
CA THR A 99 -4.51 4.60 -0.34
C THR A 99 -4.42 5.54 0.86
N LEU A 100 -5.48 6.29 1.15
CA LEU A 100 -5.57 7.18 2.29
C LEU A 100 -5.52 6.44 3.64
N LEU A 101 -6.06 5.23 3.72
CA LEU A 101 -5.95 4.40 4.92
C LEU A 101 -4.51 3.96 5.17
N ILE A 102 -3.81 3.52 4.12
CA ILE A 102 -2.41 3.10 4.23
C ILE A 102 -1.52 4.29 4.61
N THR A 103 -1.72 5.45 3.98
CA THR A 103 -0.94 6.66 4.28
C THR A 103 -1.25 7.20 5.68
N ALA A 104 -2.51 7.21 6.10
CA ALA A 104 -2.92 7.58 7.46
C ALA A 104 -2.30 6.68 8.53
N TRP A 105 -2.12 5.40 8.22
CA TRP A 105 -1.49 4.42 9.11
C TRP A 105 0.05 4.53 9.11
N ALA A 106 0.66 4.81 7.97
CA ALA A 106 2.11 4.96 7.84
C ALA A 106 2.61 6.27 8.47
N ARG A 107 1.85 7.36 8.33
CA ARG A 107 2.25 8.70 8.77
C ARG A 107 2.65 8.82 10.26
N PRO A 108 1.88 8.31 11.24
CA PRO A 108 2.24 8.45 12.66
C PRO A 108 3.53 7.71 13.05
N LYS A 109 4.01 6.79 12.22
CA LYS A 109 5.27 6.07 12.45
C LYS A 109 6.50 6.90 12.08
N LEU A 110 6.32 7.98 11.31
CA LEU A 110 7.36 8.92 10.95
C LEU A 110 7.44 10.02 12.03
N THR A 111 8.11 9.69 13.13
CA THR A 111 8.19 10.55 14.33
C THR A 111 9.25 11.64 14.24
N VAL A 112 10.23 11.50 13.34
CA VAL A 112 11.36 12.42 13.20
C VAL A 112 10.96 13.57 12.28
N SER A 113 11.34 14.81 12.62
CA SER A 113 11.15 15.96 11.74
C SER A 113 12.16 15.94 10.59
N PHE A 114 11.85 16.55 9.46
CA PHE A 114 12.77 16.55 8.32
C PHE A 114 14.09 17.26 8.65
N GLY A 115 14.04 18.29 9.51
CA GLY A 115 15.23 19.02 9.96
C GLY A 115 16.17 18.17 10.83
N ASP A 116 15.61 17.29 11.66
CA ASP A 116 16.38 16.47 12.61
C ASP A 116 16.80 15.12 12.01
N LEU A 117 16.43 14.85 10.75
CA LEU A 117 16.60 13.55 10.11
C LEU A 117 18.09 13.18 9.99
N LYS A 118 18.93 14.16 9.65
CA LYS A 118 20.39 13.98 9.57
C LYS A 118 20.98 13.59 10.92
N ASP A 119 20.61 14.31 11.97
CA ASP A 119 21.13 14.08 13.32
C ASP A 119 20.66 12.73 13.88
N PHE A 120 19.40 12.35 13.58
CA PHE A 120 18.88 11.03 13.87
C PHE A 120 19.70 9.92 13.19
N PHE A 121 20.03 10.08 11.90
CA PHE A 121 20.85 9.10 11.17
C PHE A 121 22.26 8.98 11.74
N ILE A 122 22.91 10.10 12.05
CA ILE A 122 24.26 10.11 12.66
C ILE A 122 24.22 9.43 14.03
N SER A 123 23.24 9.76 14.86
CA SER A 123 23.05 9.15 16.18
C SER A 123 22.80 7.64 16.07
N TYR A 124 21.95 7.21 15.13
CA TYR A 124 21.67 5.80 14.89
C TYR A 124 22.91 5.03 14.42
N LEU A 125 23.71 5.61 13.50
CA LEU A 125 24.98 5.03 13.05
C LEU A 125 25.95 4.88 14.22
N ASN A 126 26.20 5.95 14.97
CA ASN A 126 27.14 5.93 16.10
C ASN A 126 26.74 4.90 17.15
N LYS A 127 25.46 4.88 17.55
CA LYS A 127 24.95 3.91 18.53
C LYS A 127 25.05 2.47 18.04
N THR A 128 24.87 2.24 16.74
CA THR A 128 25.02 0.91 16.15
C THR A 128 26.49 0.49 16.14
N LEU A 129 27.39 1.37 15.72
CA LEU A 129 28.82 1.10 15.70
C LEU A 129 29.38 0.84 17.10
N GLU A 130 28.97 1.61 18.10
CA GLU A 130 29.32 1.39 19.51
C GLU A 130 28.89 -0.01 19.97
N ARG A 131 27.63 -0.37 19.75
CA ARG A 131 27.10 -1.68 20.15
C ARG A 131 27.83 -2.86 19.49
N PHE A 132 28.21 -2.71 18.23
CA PHE A 132 28.98 -3.75 17.54
C PHE A 132 30.43 -3.78 18.01
N THR A 133 31.03 -2.62 18.31
CA THR A 133 32.39 -2.55 18.85
C THR A 133 32.47 -3.23 20.21
N GLU A 134 31.56 -2.91 21.14
CA GLU A 134 31.44 -3.56 22.45
C GLU A 134 31.37 -5.09 22.35
N LYS A 135 30.62 -5.61 21.37
CA LYS A 135 30.47 -7.05 21.15
C LYS A 135 31.79 -7.76 20.80
N TYR A 136 32.76 -7.07 20.20
CA TYR A 136 34.04 -7.65 19.79
C TYR A 136 35.20 -7.29 20.73
N VAL A 137 35.01 -6.40 21.70
CA VAL A 137 36.07 -5.99 22.65
C VAL A 137 36.69 -7.21 23.33
N ASP A 138 35.86 -8.13 23.84
CA ASP A 138 36.31 -9.31 24.57
C ASP A 138 36.94 -10.38 23.67
N THR A 139 36.66 -10.36 22.37
CA THR A 139 37.07 -11.44 21.44
C THR A 139 38.26 -11.04 20.55
N ALA A 140 38.40 -9.75 20.21
CA ALA A 140 39.32 -9.28 19.18
C ALA A 140 40.32 -8.20 19.65
N GLY A 141 40.23 -7.74 20.90
CA GLY A 141 41.16 -6.75 21.46
C GLY A 141 41.31 -5.52 20.57
N THR A 142 42.51 -5.28 20.03
CA THR A 142 42.82 -4.14 19.13
C THR A 142 42.09 -4.18 17.78
N PHE A 143 41.65 -5.35 17.31
CA PHE A 143 40.87 -5.47 16.07
C PHE A 143 39.36 -5.29 16.27
N ALA A 144 38.90 -5.16 17.53
CA ALA A 144 37.49 -5.02 17.86
C ALA A 144 36.82 -3.81 17.19
N THR A 145 37.54 -2.68 17.09
CA THR A 145 37.07 -1.47 16.42
C THR A 145 36.92 -1.67 14.91
N VAL A 146 37.89 -2.32 14.27
CA VAL A 146 37.83 -2.61 12.82
C VAL A 146 36.68 -3.57 12.51
N LEU A 147 36.54 -4.66 13.26
CA LEU A 147 35.45 -5.63 13.08
C LEU A 147 34.09 -5.03 13.44
N GLY A 148 34.02 -4.19 14.48
CA GLY A 148 32.83 -3.45 14.88
C GLY A 148 32.34 -2.50 13.79
N VAL A 149 33.25 -1.75 13.15
CA VAL A 149 32.90 -0.85 12.04
C VAL A 149 32.43 -1.62 10.81
N ILE A 150 33.12 -2.69 10.41
CA ILE A 150 32.73 -3.49 9.24
C ILE A 150 31.36 -4.15 9.48
N SER A 151 31.18 -4.82 10.61
CA SER A 151 29.93 -5.53 10.91
C SER A 151 28.77 -4.57 11.17
N GLY A 152 29.00 -3.46 11.87
CA GLY A 152 28.00 -2.42 12.09
C GLY A 152 27.60 -1.72 10.78
N GLY A 153 28.56 -1.42 9.91
CA GLY A 153 28.30 -0.86 8.59
C GLY A 153 27.45 -1.79 7.72
N VAL A 154 27.83 -3.07 7.62
CA VAL A 154 27.05 -4.08 6.89
C VAL A 154 25.65 -4.23 7.49
N TYR A 155 25.53 -4.27 8.82
CA TYR A 155 24.24 -4.37 9.49
C TYR A 155 23.33 -3.19 9.15
N VAL A 156 23.83 -1.95 9.20
CA VAL A 156 23.04 -0.77 8.88
C VAL A 156 22.56 -0.80 7.43
N VAL A 157 23.44 -1.16 6.48
CA VAL A 157 23.06 -1.30 5.07
C VAL A 157 21.94 -2.33 4.90
N VAL A 158 22.08 -3.50 5.51
CA VAL A 158 21.05 -4.56 5.45
C VAL A 158 19.73 -4.07 6.04
N VAL A 159 19.74 -3.41 7.20
CA VAL A 159 18.54 -2.87 7.83
C VAL A 159 17.87 -1.82 6.95
N VAL A 160 18.63 -0.88 6.39
CA VAL A 160 18.08 0.17 5.50
C VAL A 160 17.46 -0.46 4.26
N VAL A 161 18.12 -1.44 3.63
CA VAL A 161 17.57 -2.16 2.48
C VAL A 161 16.27 -2.88 2.84
N LEU A 162 16.21 -3.55 3.99
CA LEU A 162 14.99 -4.22 4.46
C LEU A 162 13.87 -3.22 4.74
N ILE A 163 14.17 -2.06 5.32
CA ILE A 163 13.19 -0.99 5.55
C ILE A 163 12.62 -0.51 4.21
N LEU A 164 13.46 -0.15 3.25
CA LEU A 164 13.03 0.31 1.92
C LEU A 164 12.19 -0.76 1.20
N LEU A 165 12.64 -2.01 1.23
CA LEU A 165 11.92 -3.12 0.62
C LEU A 165 10.56 -3.33 1.29
N SER A 166 10.49 -3.27 2.62
CA SER A 166 9.24 -3.38 3.36
C SER A 166 8.29 -2.21 3.10
N ALA A 167 8.81 -0.98 2.95
CA ALA A 167 8.03 0.21 2.66
C ALA A 167 7.30 0.10 1.31
N VAL A 168 7.92 -0.54 0.31
CA VAL A 168 7.30 -0.79 -1.00
C VAL A 168 6.40 -2.03 -0.98
N LEU A 169 6.83 -3.12 -0.33
CA LEU A 169 6.06 -4.37 -0.34
C LEU A 169 4.78 -4.29 0.49
N ILE A 170 4.79 -3.64 1.66
CA ILE A 170 3.63 -3.62 2.56
C ILE A 170 2.38 -3.01 1.88
N PRO A 171 2.42 -1.80 1.27
CA PRO A 171 1.26 -1.24 0.59
C PRO A 171 0.81 -2.11 -0.59
N GLY A 172 1.75 -2.70 -1.33
CA GLY A 172 1.46 -3.63 -2.42
C GLY A 172 0.73 -4.89 -1.95
N ILE A 173 1.14 -5.47 -0.82
CA ILE A 173 0.49 -6.62 -0.20
C ILE A 173 -0.92 -6.25 0.28
N VAL A 174 -1.09 -5.10 0.96
CA VAL A 174 -2.40 -4.64 1.42
C VAL A 174 -3.37 -4.45 0.24
N PHE A 175 -2.89 -3.87 -0.86
CA PHE A 175 -3.68 -3.73 -2.09
C PHE A 175 -4.05 -5.09 -2.69
N CYS A 176 -3.11 -6.03 -2.72
CA CYS A 176 -3.36 -7.40 -3.20
C CYS A 176 -4.45 -8.10 -2.36
N VAL A 177 -4.34 -8.03 -1.03
CA VAL A 177 -5.32 -8.59 -0.10
C VAL A 177 -6.70 -7.94 -0.29
N ALA A 178 -6.76 -6.61 -0.41
CA ALA A 178 -8.01 -5.90 -0.64
C ALA A 178 -8.69 -6.34 -1.95
N ARG A 179 -7.94 -6.49 -3.04
CA ARG A 179 -8.49 -7.03 -4.31
C ARG A 179 -8.93 -8.47 -4.19
N PHE A 180 -8.17 -9.31 -3.47
CA PHE A 180 -8.52 -10.70 -3.28
C PHE A 180 -9.81 -10.87 -2.48
N LEU A 181 -9.95 -10.14 -1.37
CA LEU A 181 -11.19 -10.09 -0.59
C LEU A 181 -12.37 -9.65 -1.44
N GLN A 182 -12.17 -8.64 -2.28
CA GLN A 182 -13.22 -8.16 -3.16
C GLN A 182 -13.63 -9.20 -4.21
N TYR A 183 -12.66 -9.87 -4.83
CA TYR A 183 -12.95 -10.94 -5.77
C TYR A 183 -13.80 -12.06 -5.14
N TRP A 184 -13.48 -12.46 -3.90
CA TRP A 184 -14.27 -13.44 -3.18
C TRP A 184 -15.68 -12.95 -2.88
N TYR A 185 -15.82 -11.72 -2.40
CA TYR A 185 -17.11 -11.12 -2.12
C TYR A 185 -17.98 -11.04 -3.38
N ASP A 186 -17.42 -10.54 -4.48
CA ASP A 186 -18.11 -10.43 -5.77
C ASP A 186 -18.54 -11.80 -6.30
N LYS A 187 -17.71 -12.83 -6.12
CA LYS A 187 -18.03 -14.22 -6.51
C LYS A 187 -19.18 -14.80 -5.68
N VAL A 188 -19.21 -14.51 -4.38
CA VAL A 188 -20.32 -14.95 -3.50
C VAL A 188 -21.61 -14.25 -3.89
N VAL A 189 -21.57 -12.93 -4.13
CA VAL A 189 -22.73 -12.16 -4.56
C VAL A 189 -23.22 -12.63 -5.93
N SER A 190 -22.34 -12.87 -6.89
CA SER A 190 -22.73 -13.38 -8.21
C SER A 190 -23.38 -14.77 -8.10
N MET A 191 -22.86 -15.65 -7.23
CA MET A 191 -23.43 -16.97 -7.03
C MET A 191 -24.83 -16.91 -6.40
N LEU A 192 -25.02 -16.06 -5.39
CA LEU A 192 -26.32 -15.88 -4.73
C LEU A 192 -27.36 -15.25 -5.67
N VAL A 193 -26.97 -14.22 -6.43
CA VAL A 193 -27.88 -13.51 -7.34
C VAL A 193 -28.20 -14.36 -8.59
N LEU A 194 -27.23 -15.08 -9.16
CA LEU A 194 -27.47 -15.93 -10.34
C LEU A 194 -28.26 -17.19 -10.01
N ALA A 195 -28.10 -17.77 -8.81
CA ALA A 195 -28.90 -18.92 -8.37
C ALA A 195 -30.40 -18.59 -8.36
N ASP A 196 -30.77 -17.38 -7.92
CA ASP A 196 -32.16 -16.89 -7.90
C ASP A 196 -32.76 -16.65 -9.29
N TYR A 197 -31.94 -16.45 -10.34
CA TYR A 197 -32.41 -16.24 -11.72
C TYR A 197 -32.53 -17.53 -12.54
N THR A 198 -31.93 -18.62 -12.10
CA THR A 198 -32.02 -19.94 -12.77
C THR A 198 -33.17 -20.83 -12.25
N GLU A 199 -33.79 -20.47 -11.12
CA GLU A 199 -34.97 -21.17 -10.56
C GLU A 199 -36.32 -20.52 -10.93
N LYS A 200 -36.34 -19.57 -11.88
CA LYS A 200 -37.55 -19.00 -12.49
C LYS A 200 -37.58 -19.26 -13.98
#